data_AF-A0AAD7ND52-F1
#
_entry.id   AF-A0AAD7ND52-F1
#
_cell.length_a   1.000
_cell.length_b   1.000
_cell.length_c   1.000
_cell.angle_alpha   90.00
_cell.angle_beta   90.00
_cell.angle_gamma   90.00
#
_symmetry.space_group_name_H-M   'P 1'
#
loop_
_entity.id
_entity.type
_entity.pdbx_description
1 polymer ?
#
loop_
_entity_poly.entity_id
_entity_poly.type
_entity_poly.pdbx_seq_one_letter_code
_entity_poly.pdbx_strand_id
1 'polypeptide(L)'
;MQRKSSNTTPIQRRGRNVKLRILRNQGATTEIPLDPAPLPATSAPEIPATSTVAGIDREELLKLLAEVCNKPGASTTQTTRITRKSRNGKVKVVAPTNKKDIVQYQALLRDEIYEKFNVHGAQDFMTHVPVTPDEMAKSPAKDDWRWDFSEGYTHSQWNKTIIQRIVDNTITFDTRLTTVDHNWLEKEVLEKLKRYRGEWSRLRPKLNETKEEAEARAVEYHEKRLVAAKSTSAKFRASVWTKTTRRKLTSTIEIKESNSEAAADLETWKRLLMILQRFGPEGMSSEEEGETTTVSNERVKIFKVKICVWRAPEISDYWRIVDKETQEIHKRRRGGGTEACPRHGDIVYGRADPPKGLHRCLYDGAWLQKMGAQYEEELEISDEAFSLLVAATGRM
;
A
#
# COMPACT_ATOMS: atom_id res chain seq x y z
N MET A 1 35.49 29.39 56.52
CA MET A 1 35.84 28.45 55.42
C MET A 1 34.76 28.53 54.33
N GLN A 2 35.06 29.24 53.24
CA GLN A 2 34.16 29.47 52.11
C GLN A 2 34.26 28.32 51.10
N ARG A 3 33.14 27.71 50.70
CA ARG A 3 33.07 26.74 49.61
C ARG A 3 32.74 27.46 48.30
N LYS A 4 33.66 27.37 47.33
CA LYS A 4 33.50 27.90 45.96
C LYS A 4 32.54 27.04 45.15
N SER A 5 31.61 27.69 44.46
CA SER A 5 30.74 27.15 43.42
C SER A 5 31.48 27.05 42.08
N SER A 6 31.42 25.90 41.42
CA SER A 6 31.95 25.71 40.07
C SER A 6 30.86 25.92 39.03
N ASN A 7 31.01 27.00 38.24
CA ASN A 7 30.22 27.28 37.05
C ASN A 7 30.55 26.27 35.93
N THR A 8 29.53 25.63 35.38
CA THR A 8 29.64 24.79 34.17
C THR A 8 28.97 25.52 33.01
N THR A 9 29.75 25.91 32.01
CA THR A 9 29.27 26.55 30.77
C THR A 9 28.74 25.51 29.77
N PRO A 10 27.70 25.83 28.97
CA PRO A 10 27.14 24.90 28.01
C PRO A 10 27.94 24.85 26.70
N ILE A 11 28.23 23.64 26.24
CA ILE A 11 28.92 23.32 24.99
C ILE A 11 27.99 23.61 23.79
N GLN A 12 28.37 24.57 22.95
CA GLN A 12 27.73 24.81 21.65
C GLN A 12 28.09 23.70 20.66
N ARG A 13 27.07 22.97 20.16
CA ARG A 13 27.23 22.01 19.06
C ARG A 13 27.27 22.74 17.72
N ARG A 14 28.43 22.75 17.06
CA ARG A 14 28.61 23.21 15.67
C ARG A 14 27.91 22.29 14.68
N GLY A 15 27.14 22.88 13.78
CA GLY A 15 26.49 22.19 12.65
C GLY A 15 27.51 21.59 11.68
N ARG A 16 27.28 20.33 11.29
CA ARG A 16 28.13 19.56 10.37
C ARG A 16 27.67 19.83 8.94
N ASN A 17 28.39 20.68 8.22
CA ASN A 17 28.22 20.84 6.79
C ASN A 17 28.79 19.61 6.07
N VAL A 18 27.92 18.77 5.52
CA VAL A 18 28.31 17.65 4.66
C VAL A 18 28.38 18.15 3.22
N LYS A 19 29.58 18.46 2.74
CA LYS A 19 29.84 18.61 1.30
C LYS A 19 29.86 17.21 0.68
N LEU A 20 28.88 16.90 -0.17
CA LEU A 20 28.88 15.72 -1.03
C LEU A 20 30.01 15.86 -2.05
N ARG A 21 31.07 15.07 -1.88
CA ARG A 21 32.17 14.92 -2.84
C ARG A 21 31.76 13.82 -3.83
N ILE A 22 31.46 14.21 -5.08
CA ILE A 22 31.22 13.25 -6.16
C ILE A 22 32.59 12.65 -6.53
N LEU A 23 32.80 11.38 -6.18
CA LEU A 23 33.96 10.61 -6.64
C LEU A 23 33.55 9.80 -7.86
N ARG A 24 34.16 10.13 -9.01
CA ARG A 24 34.17 9.29 -10.22
C ARG A 24 34.92 8.01 -9.88
N ASN A 25 34.23 6.87 -9.90
CA ASN A 25 34.86 5.56 -9.88
C ASN A 25 34.61 4.89 -11.23
N GLN A 26 35.71 4.56 -11.90
CA GLN A 26 35.75 3.69 -13.06
C GLN A 26 35.39 2.28 -12.61
N GLY A 27 34.33 1.71 -13.18
CA GLY A 27 33.89 0.35 -12.90
C GLY A 27 33.28 -0.22 -14.17
N ALA A 28 33.78 -1.40 -14.56
CA ALA A 28 33.49 -2.09 -15.80
C ALA A 28 32.01 -2.04 -16.22
N THR A 29 31.76 -1.36 -17.33
CA THR A 29 30.50 -1.36 -18.05
C THR A 29 30.37 -2.72 -18.74
N THR A 30 29.33 -3.49 -18.41
CA THR A 30 28.97 -4.67 -19.19
C THR A 30 28.38 -4.17 -20.51
N GLU A 31 29.23 -4.00 -21.52
CA GLU A 31 28.80 -3.60 -22.87
C GLU A 31 27.97 -4.72 -23.50
N ILE A 32 26.79 -4.35 -23.99
CA ILE A 32 25.89 -5.24 -24.73
C ILE A 32 26.18 -5.01 -26.22
N PRO A 33 26.72 -5.99 -26.96
CA PRO A 33 26.98 -5.81 -28.38
C PRO A 33 25.67 -5.94 -29.16
N LEU A 34 25.34 -4.92 -29.95
CA LEU A 34 24.20 -4.93 -30.87
C LEU A 34 24.66 -4.67 -32.29
N ASP A 35 24.42 -5.64 -33.15
CA ASP A 35 24.23 -5.41 -34.58
C ASP A 35 23.30 -6.53 -35.12
N PRO A 36 22.11 -6.19 -35.65
CA PRO A 36 21.36 -7.10 -36.51
C PRO A 36 21.40 -6.61 -37.95
N ALA A 37 21.76 -7.52 -38.86
CA ALA A 37 21.67 -7.34 -40.30
C ALA A 37 20.21 -7.07 -40.74
N PRO A 38 19.98 -6.23 -41.76
CA PRO A 38 18.65 -5.95 -42.27
C PRO A 38 18.10 -7.15 -43.07
N LEU A 39 16.89 -7.59 -42.72
CA LEU A 39 16.10 -8.53 -43.54
C LEU A 39 15.06 -7.78 -44.38
N PRO A 40 14.64 -8.35 -45.53
CA PRO A 40 14.00 -7.62 -46.62
C PRO A 40 12.56 -7.20 -46.31
N ALA A 41 12.20 -6.01 -46.79
CA ALA A 41 10.87 -5.43 -46.73
C ALA A 41 9.84 -6.37 -47.38
N THR A 42 8.86 -6.82 -46.59
CA THR A 42 7.65 -7.46 -47.09
C THR A 42 6.61 -6.37 -47.29
N SER A 43 6.14 -6.22 -48.52
CA SER A 43 5.15 -5.25 -48.99
C SER A 43 3.82 -5.39 -48.25
N ALA A 44 3.32 -4.27 -47.74
CA ALA A 44 1.98 -4.14 -47.17
C ALA A 44 0.92 -4.09 -48.28
N PRO A 45 -0.28 -4.66 -48.07
CA PRO A 45 -1.41 -4.45 -48.98
C PRO A 45 -2.16 -3.14 -48.66
N GLU A 46 -2.49 -2.41 -49.72
CA GLU A 46 -3.35 -1.22 -49.72
C GLU A 46 -4.75 -1.54 -49.20
N ILE A 47 -5.25 -0.72 -48.28
CA ILE A 47 -6.65 -0.75 -47.80
C ILE A 47 -7.41 0.37 -48.52
N PRO A 48 -8.57 0.09 -49.14
CA PRO A 48 -9.36 1.11 -49.82
C PRO A 48 -10.15 1.96 -48.81
N ALA A 49 -10.18 3.26 -49.08
CA ALA A 49 -11.06 4.22 -48.40
C ALA A 49 -12.52 3.99 -48.79
N THR A 50 -13.43 3.98 -47.81
CA THR A 50 -14.70 4.73 -47.79
C THR A 50 -15.65 4.19 -46.70
N SER A 51 -16.12 5.07 -45.80
CA SER A 51 -17.56 5.28 -45.63
C SER A 51 -17.80 6.56 -44.81
N THR A 52 -18.36 7.54 -45.51
CA THR A 52 -18.87 8.81 -45.00
C THR A 52 -20.10 8.54 -44.13
N VAL A 53 -20.04 8.82 -42.83
CA VAL A 53 -21.23 8.90 -41.96
C VAL A 53 -21.59 10.37 -41.78
N ALA A 54 -22.85 10.68 -42.06
CA ALA A 54 -23.41 12.01 -42.15
C ALA A 54 -23.37 12.77 -40.81
N GLY A 55 -22.68 13.91 -40.83
CA GLY A 55 -23.27 15.22 -40.49
C GLY A 55 -23.92 15.38 -39.11
N ILE A 56 -23.09 15.48 -38.07
CA ILE A 56 -23.36 16.48 -37.01
C ILE A 56 -22.21 17.47 -37.12
N ASP A 57 -22.55 18.72 -37.42
CA ASP A 57 -21.55 19.78 -37.53
C ASP A 57 -20.86 19.96 -36.17
N ARG A 58 -19.52 19.95 -36.19
CA ARG A 58 -18.68 20.05 -35.00
C ARG A 58 -18.97 21.34 -34.23
N GLU A 59 -19.35 22.41 -34.93
CA GLU A 59 -19.75 23.66 -34.30
C GLU A 59 -21.09 23.56 -33.57
N GLU A 60 -22.01 22.73 -34.06
CA GLU A 60 -23.33 22.49 -33.45
C GLU A 60 -23.19 21.64 -32.17
N LEU A 61 -22.28 20.66 -32.17
CA LEU A 61 -21.95 19.85 -31.00
C LEU A 61 -21.24 20.68 -29.91
N LEU A 62 -20.38 21.63 -30.31
CA LEU A 62 -19.72 22.54 -29.39
C LEU A 62 -20.68 23.59 -28.81
N LYS A 63 -21.68 24.05 -29.59
CA LYS A 63 -22.77 24.91 -29.10
C LYS A 63 -23.63 24.19 -28.06
N LEU A 64 -24.03 22.94 -28.32
CA LEU A 64 -24.81 22.13 -27.38
C LEU A 64 -24.06 21.91 -26.06
N LEU A 65 -22.75 21.66 -26.11
CA LEU A 65 -21.92 21.51 -24.90
C LEU A 65 -21.76 22.84 -24.14
N ALA A 66 -21.65 23.97 -24.83
CA ALA A 66 -21.58 25.28 -24.20
C ALA A 66 -22.91 25.68 -23.52
N GLU A 67 -24.04 25.28 -24.09
CA GLU A 67 -25.38 25.58 -23.57
C GLU A 67 -25.74 24.71 -22.34
N VAL A 68 -25.17 23.50 -22.25
CA VAL A 68 -25.26 22.63 -21.06
C VAL A 68 -24.44 23.20 -19.89
N CYS A 69 -23.30 23.85 -20.17
CA CYS A 69 -22.43 24.44 -19.14
C CYS A 69 -22.92 25.80 -18.59
N ASN A 70 -23.84 26.48 -19.28
CA ASN A 70 -24.25 27.86 -18.96
C ASN A 70 -25.63 28.01 -18.30
N LYS A 71 -26.28 26.93 -17.84
CA LYS A 71 -27.53 27.05 -17.08
C LYS A 71 -27.25 27.60 -15.66
N PRO A 72 -27.75 28.80 -15.29
CA PRO A 72 -27.55 29.37 -13.97
C PRO A 72 -28.57 28.74 -13.02
N GLY A 73 -28.18 27.66 -12.35
CA GLY A 73 -29.14 26.89 -11.56
C GLY A 73 -28.52 25.84 -10.63
N ALA A 74 -27.35 26.10 -10.07
CA ALA A 74 -26.86 25.35 -8.92
C ALA A 74 -25.96 26.28 -8.11
N SER A 75 -26.58 26.99 -7.16
CA SER A 75 -25.89 27.75 -6.14
C SER A 75 -25.02 26.78 -5.34
N THR A 76 -23.76 26.64 -5.75
CA THR A 76 -22.72 26.00 -4.97
C THR A 76 -22.49 26.93 -3.79
N THR A 77 -23.23 26.69 -2.71
CA THR A 77 -22.93 27.27 -1.42
C THR A 77 -21.56 26.74 -1.05
N GLN A 78 -20.50 27.50 -1.36
CA GLN A 78 -19.22 27.35 -0.71
C GLN A 78 -19.45 27.70 0.76
N THR A 79 -19.91 26.72 1.53
CA THR A 79 -19.77 26.73 2.98
C THR A 79 -18.27 26.65 3.21
N THR A 80 -17.62 27.82 3.25
CA THR A 80 -16.31 27.96 3.86
C THR A 80 -16.48 27.47 5.28
N ARG A 81 -16.09 26.21 5.49
CA ARG A 81 -16.08 25.57 6.79
C ARG A 81 -14.95 26.25 7.56
N ILE A 82 -15.25 27.43 8.10
CA ILE A 82 -14.45 28.08 9.12
C ILE A 82 -14.54 27.16 10.32
N THR A 83 -13.66 26.16 10.36
CA THR A 83 -13.42 25.38 11.55
C THR A 83 -12.86 26.35 12.57
N ARG A 84 -13.72 26.92 13.42
CA ARG A 84 -13.33 27.58 14.65
C ARG A 84 -12.44 26.59 15.40
N LYS A 85 -11.11 26.82 15.36
CA LYS A 85 -10.15 26.12 16.21
C LYS A 85 -10.52 26.49 17.64
N SER A 86 -11.33 25.64 18.27
CA SER A 86 -11.55 25.69 19.72
C SER A 86 -10.17 25.70 20.37
N ARG A 87 -9.88 26.79 21.06
CA ARG A 87 -8.62 27.08 21.78
C ARG A 87 -8.59 26.34 23.13
N ASN A 88 -9.22 25.16 23.21
CA ASN A 88 -9.04 24.30 24.38
C ASN A 88 -7.58 23.83 24.36
N GLY A 89 -6.81 24.27 25.35
CA GLY A 89 -5.43 23.88 25.57
C GLY A 89 -5.35 22.37 25.77
N LYS A 90 -5.28 21.62 24.67
CA LYS A 90 -5.05 20.18 24.71
C LYS A 90 -3.65 19.98 25.26
N VAL A 91 -3.56 19.41 26.45
CA VAL A 91 -2.30 18.89 27.00
C VAL A 91 -1.63 18.07 25.92
N LYS A 92 -0.42 18.47 25.51
CA LYS A 92 0.34 17.75 24.50
C LYS A 92 0.88 16.47 25.14
N VAL A 93 0.11 15.41 25.03
CA VAL A 93 0.55 14.04 25.35
C VAL A 93 1.77 13.71 24.47
N VAL A 94 2.88 13.32 25.09
CA VAL A 94 4.14 13.06 24.38
C VAL A 94 4.11 11.62 23.86
N ALA A 95 3.90 11.47 22.56
CA ALA A 95 3.97 10.15 21.92
C ALA A 95 5.44 9.66 21.82
N PRO A 96 5.69 8.35 21.90
CA PRO A 96 6.99 7.79 21.58
C PRO A 96 7.43 8.19 20.17
N THR A 97 8.73 8.45 19.98
CA THR A 97 9.25 8.92 18.67
C THR A 97 9.50 7.77 17.69
N ASN A 98 9.80 6.57 18.19
CA ASN A 98 10.10 5.42 17.37
C ASN A 98 8.82 4.69 16.93
N LYS A 99 8.61 4.60 15.62
CA LYS A 99 7.43 3.93 15.03
C LYS A 99 7.36 2.44 15.34
N LYS A 100 8.49 1.74 15.44
CA LYS A 100 8.51 0.31 15.76
C LYS A 100 7.99 0.07 17.18
N ASP A 101 8.45 0.89 18.11
CA ASP A 101 8.04 0.82 19.51
C ASP A 101 6.56 1.15 19.66
N ILE A 102 6.05 2.17 18.96
CA ILE A 102 4.59 2.47 18.94
C ILE A 102 3.77 1.24 18.54
N VAL A 103 4.15 0.58 17.43
CA VAL A 103 3.42 -0.61 16.93
C VAL A 103 3.49 -1.75 17.95
N GLN A 104 4.64 -1.94 18.58
CA GLN A 104 4.82 -2.95 19.61
C GLN A 104 3.97 -2.67 20.86
N TYR A 105 3.96 -1.42 21.36
CA TYR A 105 3.16 -1.02 22.52
C TYR A 105 1.66 -1.15 22.24
N GLN A 106 1.22 -0.76 21.04
CA GLN A 106 -0.16 -0.96 20.61
C GLN A 106 -0.56 -2.44 20.51
N ALA A 107 0.40 -3.34 20.21
CA ALA A 107 0.18 -4.78 20.21
C ALA A 107 0.04 -5.31 21.63
N LEU A 108 0.95 -4.96 22.55
CA LEU A 108 0.87 -5.36 23.96
C LEU A 108 -0.47 -4.94 24.60
N LEU A 109 -0.87 -3.67 24.43
CA LEU A 109 -2.17 -3.19 24.92
C LEU A 109 -3.36 -3.96 24.33
N ARG A 110 -3.27 -4.34 23.04
CA ARG A 110 -4.32 -5.12 22.38
C ARG A 110 -4.39 -6.52 22.98
N ASP A 111 -3.25 -7.16 23.17
CA ASP A 111 -3.16 -8.54 23.61
C ASP A 111 -3.64 -8.65 25.08
N GLU A 112 -3.31 -7.66 25.93
CA GLU A 112 -3.88 -7.53 27.29
C GLU A 112 -5.41 -7.39 27.26
N ILE A 113 -5.97 -6.53 26.39
CA ILE A 113 -7.42 -6.41 26.22
C ILE A 113 -8.01 -7.76 25.78
N TYR A 114 -7.39 -8.44 24.83
CA TYR A 114 -7.92 -9.69 24.29
C TYR A 114 -7.92 -10.81 25.32
N GLU A 115 -6.86 -10.90 26.13
CA GLU A 115 -6.78 -11.83 27.24
C GLU A 115 -7.86 -11.55 28.30
N LYS A 116 -7.96 -10.31 28.82
CA LYS A 116 -8.88 -9.99 29.93
C LYS A 116 -10.35 -10.07 29.55
N PHE A 117 -10.68 -9.83 28.29
CA PHE A 117 -12.04 -9.91 27.78
C PHE A 117 -12.37 -11.29 27.19
N ASN A 118 -11.40 -12.21 27.14
CA ASN A 118 -11.53 -13.51 26.49
C ASN A 118 -12.06 -13.39 25.05
N VAL A 119 -11.41 -12.54 24.26
CA VAL A 119 -11.72 -12.29 22.84
C VAL A 119 -10.48 -12.47 21.98
N HIS A 120 -10.65 -12.89 20.74
CA HIS A 120 -9.57 -13.06 19.77
C HIS A 120 -9.46 -11.88 18.79
N GLY A 121 -10.49 -11.04 18.71
CA GLY A 121 -10.47 -9.86 17.85
C GLY A 121 -11.48 -8.78 18.22
N ALA A 122 -11.38 -7.66 17.52
CA ALA A 122 -12.29 -6.52 17.72
C ALA A 122 -13.76 -6.86 17.40
N GLN A 123 -13.98 -7.83 16.52
CA GLN A 123 -15.31 -8.28 16.11
C GLN A 123 -16.03 -9.08 17.21
N ASP A 124 -15.29 -9.80 18.06
CA ASP A 124 -15.88 -10.65 19.11
C ASP A 124 -16.54 -9.78 20.20
N PHE A 125 -16.20 -8.49 20.26
CA PHE A 125 -16.95 -7.52 21.07
C PHE A 125 -18.41 -7.35 20.64
N MET A 126 -18.88 -7.94 19.54
CA MET A 126 -20.31 -7.95 19.17
C MET A 126 -21.18 -8.65 20.21
N THR A 127 -20.68 -9.71 20.86
CA THR A 127 -21.40 -10.45 21.91
C THR A 127 -21.13 -9.86 23.30
N HIS A 128 -20.40 -8.74 23.36
CA HIS A 128 -20.09 -8.06 24.60
C HIS A 128 -21.36 -7.58 25.30
N VAL A 129 -21.51 -7.95 26.57
CA VAL A 129 -22.57 -7.47 27.44
C VAL A 129 -22.05 -6.23 28.16
N PRO A 130 -22.52 -5.01 27.81
CA PRO A 130 -22.07 -3.80 28.48
C PRO A 130 -22.55 -3.76 29.93
N VAL A 131 -21.81 -3.05 30.78
CA VAL A 131 -22.24 -2.78 32.16
C VAL A 131 -23.54 -1.96 32.16
N THR A 132 -24.43 -2.27 33.10
CA THR A 132 -25.71 -1.56 33.23
C THR A 132 -25.54 -0.24 34.01
N PRO A 133 -26.43 0.76 33.80
CA PRO A 133 -26.38 2.02 34.56
C PRO A 133 -26.38 1.85 36.08
N ASP A 134 -27.10 0.86 36.60
CA ASP A 134 -27.19 0.58 38.03
C ASP A 134 -25.87 0.01 38.58
N GLU A 135 -25.18 -0.81 37.80
CA GLU A 135 -23.85 -1.33 38.14
C GLU A 135 -22.77 -0.25 38.07
N MET A 136 -22.88 0.69 37.12
CA MET A 136 -21.93 1.80 36.97
C MET A 136 -21.90 2.76 38.17
N ALA A 137 -22.96 2.77 39.01
CA ALA A 137 -22.96 3.50 40.27
C ALA A 137 -21.89 2.96 41.26
N LYS A 138 -21.40 1.74 41.04
CA LYS A 138 -20.32 1.10 41.78
C LYS A 138 -19.04 1.14 40.95
N SER A 139 -17.88 1.15 41.61
CA SER A 139 -16.60 0.94 40.93
C SER A 139 -16.51 -0.51 40.41
N PRO A 140 -15.87 -0.76 39.26
CA PRO A 140 -15.75 -2.12 38.74
C PRO A 140 -15.05 -3.02 39.76
N ALA A 141 -15.56 -4.24 39.97
CA ALA A 141 -14.84 -5.24 40.77
C ALA A 141 -13.50 -5.57 40.10
N LYS A 142 -12.53 -6.10 40.85
CA LYS A 142 -11.17 -6.37 40.35
C LYS A 142 -11.18 -7.24 39.07
N ASP A 143 -12.06 -8.22 39.03
CA ASP A 143 -12.19 -9.19 37.93
C ASP A 143 -13.30 -8.85 36.94
N ASP A 144 -13.98 -7.69 37.11
CA ASP A 144 -14.98 -7.22 36.18
C ASP A 144 -14.33 -6.35 35.10
N TRP A 145 -14.23 -6.93 33.90
CA TRP A 145 -13.66 -6.29 32.73
C TRP A 145 -14.73 -5.72 31.79
N ARG A 146 -16.03 -5.69 32.12
CA ARG A 146 -17.05 -5.28 31.14
C ARG A 146 -16.89 -3.81 30.72
N TRP A 147 -16.87 -3.50 29.43
CA TRP A 147 -16.93 -2.11 28.96
C TRP A 147 -18.32 -1.49 29.19
N ASP A 148 -18.34 -0.19 29.48
CA ASP A 148 -19.51 0.67 29.30
C ASP A 148 -19.58 1.13 27.84
N PHE A 149 -20.70 0.86 27.17
CA PHE A 149 -21.00 1.31 25.80
C PHE A 149 -22.19 2.26 25.72
N SER A 150 -22.63 2.81 26.86
CA SER A 150 -23.69 3.79 26.96
C SER A 150 -23.35 5.12 26.27
N GLU A 151 -24.31 6.04 26.24
CA GLU A 151 -24.07 7.39 25.75
C GLU A 151 -23.09 8.12 26.67
N GLY A 152 -22.03 8.69 26.10
CA GLY A 152 -20.97 9.34 26.89
C GLY A 152 -19.92 8.39 27.47
N TYR A 153 -19.87 7.13 27.01
CA TYR A 153 -18.90 6.11 27.47
C TYR A 153 -17.43 6.57 27.51
N THR A 154 -17.02 7.55 26.70
CA THR A 154 -15.66 8.12 26.71
C THR A 154 -15.33 8.93 27.97
N HIS A 155 -16.37 9.35 28.71
CA HIS A 155 -16.26 10.10 29.95
C HIS A 155 -16.66 9.29 31.19
N SER A 156 -17.14 8.06 30.98
CA SER A 156 -17.54 7.12 32.02
C SER A 156 -16.39 6.83 32.98
N GLN A 157 -16.64 6.97 34.28
CA GLN A 157 -15.65 6.65 35.31
C GLN A 157 -15.32 5.15 35.30
N TRP A 158 -16.31 4.31 35.01
CA TRP A 158 -16.15 2.88 34.85
C TRP A 158 -15.08 2.54 33.79
N ASN A 159 -15.24 3.10 32.58
CA ASN A 159 -14.27 2.89 31.51
C ASN A 159 -12.89 3.47 31.83
N LYS A 160 -12.80 4.63 32.50
CA LYS A 160 -11.52 5.19 32.94
C LYS A 160 -10.80 4.21 33.88
N THR A 161 -11.51 3.63 34.84
CA THR A 161 -10.92 2.65 35.75
C THR A 161 -10.46 1.39 35.01
N ILE A 162 -11.23 0.86 34.06
CA ILE A 162 -10.81 -0.30 33.26
C ILE A 162 -9.58 0.04 32.39
N ILE A 163 -9.58 1.20 31.74
CA ILE A 163 -8.46 1.70 30.93
C ILE A 163 -7.18 1.76 31.78
N GLN A 164 -7.25 2.38 32.95
CA GLN A 164 -6.12 2.50 33.85
C GLN A 164 -5.57 1.13 34.25
N ARG A 165 -6.45 0.18 34.60
CA ARG A 165 -6.03 -1.20 34.93
C ARG A 165 -5.35 -1.91 33.77
N ILE A 166 -5.87 -1.78 32.54
CA ILE A 166 -5.23 -2.37 31.35
C ILE A 166 -3.82 -1.81 31.20
N VAL A 167 -3.66 -0.48 31.31
CA VAL A 167 -2.35 0.17 31.21
C VAL A 167 -1.41 -0.32 32.32
N ASP A 168 -1.86 -0.33 33.57
CA ASP A 168 -1.05 -0.74 34.73
C ASP A 168 -0.64 -2.22 34.65
N ASN A 169 -1.55 -3.10 34.22
CA ASN A 169 -1.24 -4.51 33.97
C ASN A 169 -0.20 -4.66 32.85
N THR A 170 -0.38 -3.93 31.74
CA THR A 170 0.55 -4.01 30.60
C THR A 170 1.94 -3.52 30.99
N ILE A 171 2.04 -2.45 31.80
CA ILE A 171 3.32 -1.95 32.35
C ILE A 171 3.97 -2.97 33.28
N THR A 172 3.15 -3.67 34.08
CA THR A 172 3.64 -4.73 34.99
C THR A 172 4.21 -5.91 34.20
N PHE A 173 3.58 -6.26 33.08
CA PHE A 173 4.05 -7.34 32.19
C PHE A 173 5.31 -6.95 31.39
N ASP A 174 5.39 -5.71 30.92
CA ASP A 174 6.53 -5.20 30.14
C ASP A 174 7.07 -3.88 30.69
N THR A 175 8.17 -3.97 31.44
CA THR A 175 8.81 -2.83 32.10
C THR A 175 9.32 -1.77 31.13
N ARG A 176 9.46 -2.07 29.82
CA ARG A 176 9.83 -1.04 28.82
C ARG A 176 8.80 0.08 28.73
N LEU A 177 7.54 -0.23 29.00
CA LEU A 177 6.44 0.74 28.99
C LEU A 177 6.51 1.76 30.13
N THR A 178 7.30 1.53 31.19
CA THR A 178 7.50 2.49 32.28
C THR A 178 8.09 3.82 31.81
N THR A 179 8.79 3.81 30.67
CA THR A 179 9.39 5.01 30.06
C THR A 179 8.41 5.80 29.19
N VAL A 180 7.24 5.23 28.89
CA VAL A 180 6.21 5.81 28.04
C VAL A 180 5.24 6.62 28.90
N ASP A 181 4.80 7.78 28.40
CA ASP A 181 3.78 8.60 29.08
C ASP A 181 2.49 7.78 29.27
N HIS A 182 2.07 7.62 30.53
CA HIS A 182 0.90 6.85 30.91
C HIS A 182 -0.38 7.38 30.22
N ASN A 183 -0.51 8.71 30.09
CA ASN A 183 -1.63 9.34 29.38
C ASN A 183 -1.68 8.98 27.90
N TRP A 184 -0.51 8.70 27.28
CA TRP A 184 -0.46 8.23 25.90
C TRP A 184 -1.03 6.82 25.79
N LEU A 185 -0.65 5.92 26.69
CA LEU A 185 -1.17 4.55 26.73
C LEU A 185 -2.68 4.54 26.96
N GLU A 186 -3.17 5.30 27.94
CA GLU A 186 -4.61 5.42 28.21
C GLU A 186 -5.38 5.92 26.98
N LYS A 187 -4.82 6.91 26.28
CA LYS A 187 -5.41 7.43 25.03
C LYS A 187 -5.46 6.37 23.94
N GLU A 188 -4.42 5.55 23.78
CA GLU A 188 -4.42 4.44 22.82
C GLU A 188 -5.47 3.38 23.16
N VAL A 189 -5.63 3.03 24.44
CA VAL A 189 -6.71 2.14 24.90
C VAL A 189 -8.09 2.75 24.63
N LEU A 190 -8.25 4.06 24.87
CA LEU A 190 -9.50 4.78 24.57
C LEU A 190 -9.83 4.78 23.06
N GLU A 191 -8.83 4.94 22.19
CA GLU A 191 -9.06 4.83 20.73
C GLU A 191 -9.48 3.40 20.33
N LYS A 192 -8.92 2.37 20.96
CA LYS A 192 -9.39 0.98 20.78
C LYS A 192 -10.82 0.81 21.27
N LEU A 193 -11.17 1.35 22.44
CA LEU A 193 -12.53 1.33 22.99
C LEU A 193 -13.54 1.95 22.03
N LYS A 194 -13.23 3.11 21.43
CA LYS A 194 -14.09 3.74 20.41
C LYS A 194 -14.33 2.83 19.23
N ARG A 195 -13.29 2.12 18.79
CA ARG A 195 -13.41 1.14 17.71
C ARG A 195 -14.30 -0.03 18.11
N TYR A 196 -14.08 -0.62 19.29
CA TYR A 196 -14.91 -1.74 19.79
C TYR A 196 -16.38 -1.34 19.92
N ARG A 197 -16.67 -0.17 20.49
CA ARG A 197 -18.03 0.38 20.55
C ARG A 197 -18.64 0.58 19.16
N GLY A 198 -17.82 1.00 18.19
CA GLY A 198 -18.24 1.14 16.80
C GLY A 198 -18.63 -0.20 16.15
N GLU A 199 -17.85 -1.25 16.36
CA GLU A 199 -18.17 -2.61 15.89
C GLU A 199 -19.41 -3.15 16.62
N TRP A 200 -19.45 -3.06 17.95
CA TRP A 200 -20.58 -3.49 18.77
C TRP A 200 -21.89 -2.82 18.34
N SER A 201 -21.88 -1.50 18.15
CA SER A 201 -23.06 -0.74 17.72
C SER A 201 -23.56 -1.16 16.34
N ARG A 202 -22.65 -1.49 15.41
CA ARG A 202 -23.01 -1.97 14.06
C ARG A 202 -23.60 -3.38 14.08
N LEU A 203 -23.09 -4.24 14.97
CA LEU A 203 -23.39 -5.67 15.00
C LEU A 203 -24.47 -6.04 16.01
N ARG A 204 -24.89 -5.11 16.88
CA ARG A 204 -26.01 -5.31 17.80
C ARG A 204 -27.28 -5.71 17.04
N PRO A 205 -28.12 -6.60 17.61
CA PRO A 205 -29.44 -6.90 17.05
C PRO A 205 -30.27 -5.64 16.84
N LYS A 206 -30.85 -5.51 15.66
CA LYS A 206 -31.79 -4.44 15.33
C LYS A 206 -33.17 -4.74 15.90
N LEU A 207 -34.03 -3.71 15.90
CA LEU A 207 -35.45 -3.90 16.22
C LEU A 207 -36.05 -4.92 15.23
N ASN A 208 -36.61 -6.01 15.75
CA ASN A 208 -37.17 -7.16 15.01
C ASN A 208 -36.16 -8.14 14.41
N GLU A 209 -34.87 -8.02 14.72
CA GLU A 209 -33.86 -9.00 14.34
C GLU A 209 -33.68 -10.02 15.47
N THR A 210 -33.73 -11.30 15.14
CA THR A 210 -33.42 -12.37 16.10
C THR A 210 -31.91 -12.38 16.42
N LYS A 211 -31.54 -13.01 17.54
CA LYS A 211 -30.13 -13.12 17.92
C LYS A 211 -29.30 -13.87 16.85
N GLU A 212 -29.88 -14.94 16.29
CA GLU A 212 -29.24 -15.77 15.26
C GLU A 212 -29.01 -14.99 13.95
N GLU A 213 -29.98 -14.18 13.52
CA GLU A 213 -29.83 -13.31 12.35
C GLU A 213 -28.73 -12.26 12.55
N ALA A 214 -28.65 -11.67 13.75
CA ALA A 214 -27.60 -10.72 14.08
C ALA A 214 -26.21 -11.37 14.08
N GLU A 215 -26.10 -12.60 14.57
CA GLU A 215 -24.86 -13.40 14.52
C GLU A 215 -24.46 -13.73 13.07
N ALA A 216 -25.40 -14.19 12.25
CA ALA A 216 -25.17 -14.47 10.83
C ALA A 216 -24.70 -13.22 10.06
N ARG A 217 -25.35 -12.07 10.29
CA ARG A 217 -24.96 -10.78 9.70
C ARG A 217 -23.57 -10.34 10.13
N ALA A 218 -23.17 -10.64 11.35
CA ALA A 218 -21.83 -10.31 11.83
C ALA A 218 -20.74 -11.18 11.21
N VAL A 219 -21.00 -12.48 11.01
CA VAL A 219 -20.11 -13.38 10.26
C VAL A 219 -19.94 -12.88 8.83
N GLU A 220 -21.03 -12.59 8.13
CA GLU A 220 -20.99 -12.07 6.75
C GLU A 220 -20.23 -10.73 6.66
N TYR A 221 -20.48 -9.83 7.62
CA TYR A 221 -19.74 -8.56 7.70
C TYR A 221 -18.24 -8.78 7.89
N HIS A 222 -17.86 -9.74 8.74
CA HIS A 222 -16.47 -10.08 8.97
C HIS A 222 -15.80 -10.63 7.72
N GLU A 223 -16.44 -11.57 7.02
CA GLU A 223 -15.95 -12.13 5.76
C GLU A 223 -15.77 -11.05 4.69
N LYS A 224 -16.79 -10.21 4.49
CA LYS A 224 -16.74 -9.06 3.56
C LYS A 224 -15.57 -8.14 3.89
N ARG A 225 -15.35 -7.86 5.17
CA ARG A 225 -14.22 -7.02 5.62
C ARG A 225 -12.87 -7.69 5.39
N LEU A 226 -12.73 -8.99 5.62
CA LEU A 226 -11.50 -9.73 5.33
C LEU A 226 -11.18 -9.69 3.83
N VAL A 227 -12.19 -9.91 2.99
CA VAL A 227 -12.07 -9.80 1.52
C VAL A 227 -11.68 -8.38 1.12
N ALA A 228 -12.34 -7.35 1.65
CA ALA A 228 -12.03 -5.96 1.37
C ALA A 228 -10.62 -5.56 1.85
N ALA A 229 -10.18 -6.06 3.01
CA ALA A 229 -8.83 -5.82 3.53
C ALA A 229 -7.76 -6.48 2.66
N LYS A 230 -8.00 -7.72 2.20
CA LYS A 230 -7.13 -8.41 1.24
C LYS A 230 -7.05 -7.65 -0.08
N SER A 231 -8.18 -7.21 -0.62
CA SER A 231 -8.26 -6.43 -1.87
C SER A 231 -7.56 -5.07 -1.74
N THR A 232 -7.79 -4.33 -0.66
CA THR A 232 -7.15 -3.03 -0.42
C THR A 232 -5.64 -3.19 -0.23
N SER A 233 -5.20 -4.23 0.48
CA SER A 233 -3.78 -4.55 0.63
C SER A 233 -3.14 -4.89 -0.71
N ALA A 234 -3.79 -5.69 -1.55
CA ALA A 234 -3.33 -6.00 -2.90
C ALA A 234 -3.22 -4.73 -3.76
N LYS A 235 -4.26 -3.89 -3.81
CA LYS A 235 -4.25 -2.61 -4.53
C LYS A 235 -3.16 -1.66 -4.03
N PHE A 236 -2.97 -1.58 -2.72
CA PHE A 236 -1.90 -0.78 -2.13
C PHE A 236 -0.52 -1.30 -2.53
N ARG A 237 -0.29 -2.62 -2.46
CA ARG A 237 0.97 -3.24 -2.91
C ARG A 237 1.22 -2.98 -4.39
N ALA A 238 0.22 -3.17 -5.25
CA ALA A 238 0.32 -2.89 -6.68
C ALA A 238 0.67 -1.41 -6.94
N SER A 239 0.01 -0.47 -6.24
CA SER A 239 0.30 0.97 -6.35
C SER A 239 1.71 1.33 -5.87
N VAL A 240 2.14 0.77 -4.74
CA VAL A 240 3.48 1.01 -4.18
C VAL A 240 4.56 0.41 -5.07
N TRP A 241 4.36 -0.81 -5.58
CA TRP A 241 5.27 -1.44 -6.52
C TRP A 241 5.39 -0.61 -7.79
N THR A 242 4.28 -0.25 -8.43
CA THR A 242 4.27 0.62 -9.62
C THR A 242 5.03 1.92 -9.38
N LYS A 243 4.75 2.61 -8.27
CA LYS A 243 5.46 3.86 -7.90
C LYS A 243 6.96 3.64 -7.68
N THR A 244 7.33 2.53 -7.06
CA THR A 244 8.72 2.24 -6.67
C THR A 244 9.53 1.79 -7.88
N THR A 245 9.01 0.86 -8.68
CA THR A 245 9.60 0.39 -9.94
C THR A 245 9.69 1.51 -10.95
N ARG A 246 8.65 2.34 -11.10
CA ARG A 246 8.70 3.54 -11.95
C ARG A 246 9.84 4.47 -11.54
N ARG A 247 9.94 4.81 -10.25
CA ARG A 247 11.04 5.65 -9.74
C ARG A 247 12.40 5.04 -10.00
N LYS A 248 12.55 3.72 -9.82
CA LYS A 248 13.80 3.01 -10.10
C LYS A 248 14.19 3.07 -11.57
N LEU A 249 13.24 2.82 -12.48
CA LEU A 249 13.46 2.95 -13.93
C LEU A 249 13.84 4.39 -14.29
N THR A 250 13.10 5.38 -13.81
CA THR A 250 13.40 6.80 -14.06
C THR A 250 14.79 7.17 -13.56
N SER A 251 15.16 6.81 -12.33
CA SER A 251 16.50 7.09 -11.81
C SER A 251 17.61 6.35 -12.59
N THR A 252 17.34 5.14 -13.09
CA THR A 252 18.31 4.39 -13.91
C THR A 252 18.51 5.07 -15.26
N ILE A 253 17.43 5.54 -15.88
CA ILE A 253 17.46 6.36 -17.10
C ILE A 253 18.25 7.64 -16.86
N GLU A 254 17.97 8.40 -15.80
CA GLU A 254 18.68 9.64 -15.46
C GLU A 254 20.20 9.40 -15.27
N ILE A 255 20.57 8.33 -14.57
CA ILE A 255 21.98 7.94 -14.36
C ILE A 255 22.64 7.59 -15.70
N LYS A 256 21.96 6.87 -16.58
CA LYS A 256 22.49 6.50 -17.90
C LYS A 256 22.58 7.69 -18.84
N GLU A 257 21.61 8.60 -18.83
CA GLU A 257 21.67 9.85 -19.59
C GLU A 257 22.86 10.72 -19.17
N SER A 258 23.25 10.67 -17.88
CA SER A 258 24.43 11.39 -17.39
C SER A 258 25.77 10.72 -17.72
N ASN A 259 25.78 9.44 -18.09
CA ASN A 259 26.98 8.67 -18.39
C ASN A 259 27.02 8.36 -19.89
N SER A 260 27.80 9.12 -20.66
CA SER A 260 27.88 9.01 -22.13
C SER A 260 28.26 7.61 -22.65
N GLU A 261 29.00 6.81 -21.87
CA GLU A 261 29.35 5.41 -22.21
C GLU A 261 28.18 4.42 -22.02
N ALA A 262 27.15 4.78 -21.23
CA ALA A 262 26.00 3.92 -20.93
C ALA A 262 24.81 4.16 -21.87
N ALA A 263 25.04 4.77 -23.03
CA ALA A 263 23.98 5.11 -23.98
C ALA A 263 23.40 3.89 -24.72
N ALA A 264 24.16 2.79 -24.85
CA ALA A 264 23.78 1.65 -25.69
C ALA A 264 22.47 0.96 -25.25
N ASP A 265 22.19 0.88 -23.96
CA ASP A 265 20.97 0.27 -23.42
C ASP A 265 19.91 1.29 -22.97
N LEU A 266 20.17 2.59 -23.12
CA LEU A 266 19.27 3.66 -22.69
C LEU A 266 17.87 3.52 -23.32
N GLU A 267 17.81 3.19 -24.60
CA GLU A 267 16.54 2.99 -25.31
C GLU A 267 15.76 1.79 -24.75
N THR A 268 16.48 0.74 -24.34
CA THR A 268 15.87 -0.41 -23.67
C THR A 268 15.20 0.03 -22.36
N TRP A 269 15.88 0.82 -21.53
CA TRP A 269 15.30 1.34 -20.29
C TRP A 269 14.10 2.27 -20.50
N LYS A 270 14.16 3.14 -21.51
CA LYS A 270 13.04 4.01 -21.89
C LYS A 270 11.83 3.18 -22.33
N ARG A 271 12.05 2.14 -23.13
CA ARG A 271 11.00 1.23 -23.56
C ARG A 271 10.40 0.44 -22.39
N LEU A 272 11.22 -0.06 -21.46
CA LEU A 272 10.74 -0.71 -20.23
C LEU A 272 9.87 0.22 -19.39
N LEU A 273 10.23 1.50 -19.30
CA LEU A 273 9.41 2.50 -18.62
C LEU A 273 8.07 2.72 -19.34
N MET A 274 8.04 2.72 -20.67
CA MET A 274 6.79 2.80 -21.45
C MET A 274 5.90 1.57 -21.23
N ILE A 275 6.49 0.35 -21.27
CA ILE A 275 5.79 -0.89 -20.96
C ILE A 275 5.13 -0.78 -19.57
N LEU A 276 5.91 -0.34 -18.56
CA LEU A 276 5.43 -0.15 -17.19
C LEU A 276 4.27 0.86 -17.10
N GLN A 277 4.33 1.95 -17.87
CA GLN A 277 3.27 2.96 -17.86
C GLN A 277 1.97 2.46 -18.51
N ARG A 278 2.08 1.65 -19.58
CA ARG A 278 0.93 1.09 -20.30
C ARG A 278 0.23 -0.02 -19.52
N PHE A 279 0.98 -0.90 -18.83
CA PHE A 279 0.37 -1.93 -18.00
C PHE A 279 -0.45 -1.41 -16.81
N GLY A 280 -0.17 -0.18 -16.37
CA GLY A 280 -0.84 0.41 -15.22
C GLY A 280 -0.64 -0.39 -13.93
N PRO A 281 -1.40 -0.13 -12.86
CA PRO A 281 -1.27 -0.88 -11.60
C PRO A 281 -1.75 -2.33 -11.71
N GLU A 282 -2.68 -2.63 -12.62
CA GLU A 282 -3.34 -3.95 -12.72
C GLU A 282 -2.51 -4.95 -13.52
N GLY A 283 -1.90 -4.53 -14.62
CA GLY A 283 -1.04 -5.39 -15.43
C GLY A 283 0.36 -5.61 -14.87
N MET A 284 0.69 -4.94 -13.77
CA MET A 284 2.01 -4.89 -13.15
C MET A 284 2.14 -5.77 -11.92
N SER A 285 1.05 -6.04 -11.22
CA SER A 285 1.07 -6.96 -10.08
C SER A 285 1.15 -8.37 -10.63
N SER A 286 2.35 -8.98 -10.58
CA SER A 286 2.34 -10.43 -10.40
C SER A 286 1.61 -10.68 -9.08
N GLU A 287 0.72 -11.66 -9.01
CA GLU A 287 0.10 -11.97 -7.72
C GLU A 287 1.22 -12.47 -6.80
N GLU A 288 1.61 -11.63 -5.85
CA GLU A 288 2.69 -11.94 -4.91
C GLU A 288 2.09 -12.43 -3.61
N GLU A 289 2.43 -13.66 -3.25
CA GLU A 289 2.19 -14.19 -1.91
C GLU A 289 3.48 -14.06 -1.11
N GLY A 290 3.41 -13.29 -0.02
CA GLY A 290 4.52 -13.17 0.91
C GLY A 290 4.55 -14.41 1.79
N GLU A 291 5.56 -15.25 1.59
CA GLU A 291 5.80 -16.44 2.41
C GLU A 291 7.08 -16.23 3.23
N THR A 292 7.12 -16.79 4.44
CA THR A 292 8.37 -16.83 5.22
C THR A 292 8.91 -18.24 5.09
N THR A 293 9.96 -18.40 4.30
CA THR A 293 10.64 -19.69 4.11
C THR A 293 11.91 -19.70 4.95
N THR A 294 12.27 -20.87 5.46
CA THR A 294 13.55 -21.04 6.17
C THR A 294 14.61 -21.41 5.14
N VAL A 295 15.54 -20.51 4.86
CA VAL A 295 16.71 -20.75 3.99
C VAL A 295 17.93 -20.76 4.90
N SER A 296 18.66 -21.88 4.95
CA SER A 296 19.87 -22.01 5.78
C SER A 296 19.64 -21.72 7.28
N ASN A 297 18.55 -22.23 7.86
CA ASN A 297 18.11 -21.96 9.25
C ASN A 297 17.72 -20.51 9.56
N GLU A 298 17.72 -19.61 8.59
CA GLU A 298 17.22 -18.24 8.75
C GLU A 298 15.83 -18.09 8.14
N ARG A 299 14.92 -17.45 8.87
CA ARG A 299 13.58 -17.13 8.36
C ARG A 299 13.67 -15.93 7.41
N VAL A 300 13.69 -16.22 6.12
CA VAL A 300 13.73 -15.20 5.08
C VAL A 300 12.33 -15.00 4.52
N LYS A 301 11.91 -13.75 4.40
CA LYS A 301 10.66 -13.41 3.72
C LYS A 301 10.90 -13.43 2.21
N ILE A 302 10.21 -14.34 1.52
CA ILE A 302 10.27 -14.52 0.08
C ILE A 302 8.94 -14.07 -0.52
N PHE A 303 9.00 -13.44 -1.69
CA PHE A 303 7.79 -13.18 -2.49
C PHE A 303 7.67 -14.25 -3.56
N LYS A 304 6.63 -15.08 -3.47
CA LYS A 304 6.27 -16.02 -4.54
C LYS A 304 5.54 -15.26 -5.63
N VAL A 305 6.18 -15.19 -6.79
CA VAL A 305 5.67 -14.45 -7.94
C VAL A 305 4.83 -15.40 -8.78
N LYS A 306 3.50 -15.22 -8.79
CA LYS A 306 2.66 -16.02 -9.66
C LYS A 306 2.70 -15.52 -11.10
N ILE A 307 2.74 -16.45 -12.05
CA ILE A 307 2.80 -16.19 -13.49
C ILE A 307 1.42 -15.80 -14.00
N CYS A 308 1.29 -14.62 -14.60
CA CYS A 308 0.07 -14.22 -15.32
C CYS A 308 0.04 -14.95 -16.67
N VAL A 309 -0.84 -15.94 -16.81
CA VAL A 309 -0.94 -16.79 -18.03
C VAL A 309 -1.26 -15.99 -19.30
N TRP A 310 -1.91 -14.84 -19.16
CA TRP A 310 -2.28 -13.99 -20.27
C TRP A 310 -1.14 -13.11 -20.77
N ARG A 311 -0.06 -12.95 -20.00
CA ARG A 311 1.01 -11.97 -20.26
C ARG A 311 2.08 -12.60 -21.14
N ALA A 312 2.56 -11.84 -22.13
CA ALA A 312 3.66 -12.28 -22.98
C ALA A 312 4.87 -12.74 -22.13
N PRO A 313 5.44 -13.93 -22.38
CA PRO A 313 6.48 -14.52 -21.52
C PRO A 313 7.74 -13.66 -21.42
N GLU A 314 8.10 -12.93 -22.49
CA GLU A 314 9.25 -12.02 -22.57
C GLU A 314 9.20 -10.93 -21.50
N ILE A 315 8.00 -10.54 -21.06
CA ILE A 315 7.82 -9.51 -20.05
C ILE A 315 8.35 -9.97 -18.69
N SER A 316 8.25 -11.28 -18.40
CA SER A 316 8.83 -11.84 -17.18
C SER A 316 10.35 -11.70 -17.16
N ASP A 317 11.00 -11.85 -18.31
CA ASP A 317 12.45 -11.67 -18.44
C ASP A 317 12.86 -10.21 -18.30
N TYR A 318 12.07 -9.26 -18.84
CA TYR A 318 12.30 -7.84 -18.58
C TYR A 318 12.24 -7.50 -17.10
N TRP A 319 11.24 -8.01 -16.37
CA TRP A 319 11.16 -7.75 -14.93
C TRP A 319 12.34 -8.34 -14.18
N ARG A 320 12.86 -9.50 -14.62
CA ARG A 320 14.09 -10.08 -14.07
C ARG A 320 15.30 -9.17 -14.28
N ILE A 321 15.43 -8.54 -15.46
CA ILE A 321 16.50 -7.57 -15.75
C ILE A 321 16.37 -6.35 -14.82
N VAL A 322 15.17 -5.78 -14.70
CA VAL A 322 14.91 -4.63 -13.82
C VAL A 322 15.24 -4.96 -12.36
N ASP A 323 14.84 -6.15 -11.89
CA ASP A 323 15.12 -6.59 -10.53
C ASP A 323 16.62 -6.80 -10.29
N LYS A 324 17.34 -7.42 -11.24
CA LYS A 324 18.80 -7.63 -11.15
C LYS A 324 19.55 -6.29 -11.07
N GLU A 325 19.26 -5.36 -11.98
CA GLU A 325 19.93 -4.05 -11.99
C GLU A 325 19.59 -3.25 -10.72
N THR A 326 18.33 -3.33 -10.27
CA THR A 326 17.90 -2.72 -9.01
C THR A 326 18.71 -3.25 -7.83
N GLN A 327 18.94 -4.57 -7.75
CA GLN A 327 19.77 -5.17 -6.71
C GLN A 327 21.21 -4.66 -6.79
N GLU A 328 21.80 -4.56 -7.98
CA GLU A 328 23.14 -4.01 -8.16
C GLU A 328 23.26 -2.54 -7.74
N ILE A 329 22.28 -1.70 -8.10
CA ILE A 329 22.21 -0.31 -7.64
C ILE A 329 22.13 -0.24 -6.11
N HIS A 330 21.35 -1.13 -5.47
CA HIS A 330 21.26 -1.20 -4.02
C HIS A 330 22.59 -1.62 -3.38
N LYS A 331 23.29 -2.61 -3.92
CA LYS A 331 24.63 -3.03 -3.45
C LYS A 331 25.66 -1.89 -3.52
N ARG A 332 25.57 -1.03 -4.55
CA ARG A 332 26.48 0.11 -4.74
C ARG A 332 26.19 1.29 -3.80
N ARG A 333 24.97 1.41 -3.27
CA ARG A 333 24.62 2.52 -2.36
C ARG A 333 25.21 2.29 -0.97
N ARG A 334 26.09 3.21 -0.54
CA ARG A 334 26.60 3.24 0.84
C ARG A 334 25.51 3.70 1.80
N GLY A 335 25.18 2.86 2.77
CA GLY A 335 24.19 3.13 3.81
C GLY A 335 23.04 2.13 3.70
N GLY A 336 22.96 1.21 4.66
CA GLY A 336 22.08 0.05 4.69
C GLY A 336 20.64 0.35 4.34
N GLY A 337 20.33 0.26 3.05
CA GLY A 337 18.96 0.04 2.60
C GLY A 337 18.54 -1.36 3.02
N THR A 338 17.25 -1.55 3.26
CA THR A 338 16.68 -2.89 3.44
C THR A 338 17.07 -3.74 2.25
N GLU A 339 17.68 -4.91 2.50
CA GLU A 339 17.96 -5.87 1.44
C GLU A 339 16.70 -6.14 0.63
N ALA A 340 16.82 -6.15 -0.70
CA ALA A 340 15.70 -6.49 -1.56
C ALA A 340 15.27 -7.92 -1.22
N CYS A 341 14.00 -8.11 -0.82
CA CYS A 341 13.52 -9.46 -0.58
C CYS A 341 13.62 -10.26 -1.89
N PRO A 342 14.23 -11.46 -1.86
CA PRO A 342 14.33 -12.29 -3.04
C PRO A 342 12.93 -12.66 -3.55
N ARG A 343 12.76 -12.59 -4.86
CA ARG A 343 11.57 -13.09 -5.55
C ARG A 343 11.84 -14.52 -5.98
N HIS A 344 10.96 -15.44 -5.64
CA HIS A 344 11.06 -16.83 -6.06
C HIS A 344 9.99 -17.11 -7.11
N GLY A 345 10.43 -17.57 -8.28
CA GLY A 345 9.56 -17.98 -9.36
C GLY A 345 9.15 -19.42 -9.17
N ASP A 346 8.15 -19.67 -8.33
CA ASP A 346 7.44 -20.94 -8.41
C ASP A 346 6.54 -20.93 -9.65
N ILE A 347 6.34 -22.09 -10.27
CA ILE A 347 5.36 -22.27 -11.36
C ILE A 347 3.96 -22.31 -10.73
N VAL A 348 3.53 -21.17 -10.20
CA VAL A 348 2.17 -20.97 -9.70
C VAL A 348 1.51 -19.96 -10.62
N TYR A 349 0.38 -20.33 -11.21
CA TYR A 349 -0.36 -19.45 -12.09
C TYR A 349 -1.20 -18.46 -11.27
N GLY A 350 -1.14 -17.19 -11.66
CA GLY A 350 -1.97 -16.13 -11.08
C GLY A 350 -3.40 -16.20 -11.57
N ARG A 351 -4.33 -15.61 -10.81
CA ARG A 351 -5.76 -15.49 -11.15
C ARG A 351 -6.16 -14.09 -11.63
N ALA A 352 -5.21 -13.18 -11.76
CA ALA A 352 -5.47 -11.79 -12.13
C ALA A 352 -6.01 -11.73 -13.57
N ASP A 353 -7.14 -11.04 -13.72
CA ASP A 353 -7.74 -10.81 -15.02
C ASP A 353 -6.82 -9.97 -15.93
N PRO A 354 -6.83 -10.23 -17.24
CA PRO A 354 -6.12 -9.42 -18.23
C PRO A 354 -6.65 -7.97 -18.25
N PRO A 355 -5.78 -6.95 -18.17
CA PRO A 355 -6.21 -5.56 -18.31
C PRO A 355 -6.69 -5.28 -19.74
N LYS A 356 -7.75 -4.49 -19.88
CA LYS A 356 -8.26 -4.04 -21.18
C LYS A 356 -7.38 -2.94 -21.79
N GLY A 357 -7.44 -2.75 -23.11
CA GLY A 357 -6.78 -1.63 -23.79
C GLY A 357 -5.28 -1.81 -24.02
N LEU A 358 -4.71 -2.98 -23.69
CA LEU A 358 -3.28 -3.24 -23.94
C LEU A 358 -3.02 -3.56 -25.41
N HIS A 359 -1.80 -3.28 -25.85
CA HIS A 359 -1.35 -3.69 -27.19
C HIS A 359 -1.27 -5.21 -27.30
N ARG A 360 -1.57 -5.75 -28.50
CA ARG A 360 -1.60 -7.19 -28.76
C ARG A 360 -0.34 -7.93 -28.32
N CYS A 361 0.84 -7.33 -28.52
CA CYS A 361 2.12 -7.94 -28.18
C CYS A 361 2.38 -8.10 -26.67
N LEU A 362 1.58 -7.46 -25.81
CA LEU A 362 1.71 -7.57 -24.35
C LEU A 362 1.01 -8.81 -23.80
N TYR A 363 0.20 -9.46 -24.63
CA TYR A 363 -0.47 -10.71 -24.31
C TYR A 363 0.32 -11.91 -24.87
N ASP A 364 0.20 -13.06 -24.21
CA ASP A 364 0.66 -14.32 -24.75
C ASP A 364 -0.24 -14.71 -25.94
N GLY A 365 0.38 -14.84 -27.12
CA GLY A 365 -0.32 -15.18 -28.35
C GLY A 365 -1.01 -16.54 -28.30
N ALA A 366 -0.42 -17.54 -27.63
CA ALA A 366 -1.04 -18.86 -27.47
C ALA A 366 -2.26 -18.79 -26.55
N TRP A 367 -2.18 -17.97 -25.50
CA TRP A 367 -3.31 -17.72 -24.61
C TRP A 367 -4.44 -16.96 -25.32
N LEU A 368 -4.15 -15.90 -26.08
CA LEU A 368 -5.15 -15.16 -26.85
C LEU A 368 -5.87 -16.06 -27.85
N GLN A 369 -5.13 -16.87 -28.61
CA GLN A 369 -5.69 -17.82 -29.58
C GLN A 369 -6.67 -18.81 -28.92
N LYS A 370 -6.40 -19.20 -27.67
CA LYS A 370 -7.27 -20.12 -26.91
C LYS A 370 -8.58 -19.47 -26.46
N MET A 371 -8.59 -18.17 -26.18
CA MET A 371 -9.78 -17.47 -25.68
C MET A 371 -10.79 -17.12 -26.80
N GLY A 372 -10.31 -16.99 -28.03
CA GLY A 372 -11.15 -16.75 -29.22
C GLY A 372 -11.47 -15.27 -29.48
N ALA A 373 -12.01 -14.98 -30.67
CA ALA A 373 -12.17 -13.62 -31.19
C ALA A 373 -13.11 -12.73 -30.36
N GLN A 374 -14.20 -13.30 -29.83
CA GLN A 374 -15.14 -12.53 -28.98
C GLN A 374 -14.43 -11.99 -27.73
N TYR A 375 -13.54 -12.79 -27.14
CA TYR A 375 -12.79 -12.37 -25.96
C TYR A 375 -11.72 -11.32 -26.32
N GLU A 376 -11.11 -11.41 -27.50
CA GLU A 376 -10.21 -10.35 -27.99
C GLU A 376 -10.92 -9.00 -28.14
N GLU A 377 -12.17 -8.99 -28.59
CA GLU A 377 -13.00 -7.77 -28.68
C GLU A 377 -13.31 -7.22 -27.27
N GLU A 378 -13.67 -8.08 -26.31
CA GLU A 378 -13.92 -7.70 -24.91
C GLU A 378 -12.69 -7.08 -24.21
N LEU A 379 -11.49 -7.47 -24.63
CA LEU A 379 -10.22 -6.92 -24.14
C LEU A 379 -9.90 -5.54 -24.71
N GLU A 380 -10.62 -5.08 -25.74
CA GLU A 380 -10.37 -3.78 -26.39
C GLU A 380 -8.90 -3.63 -26.79
N ILE A 381 -8.33 -4.67 -27.43
CA ILE A 381 -6.90 -4.70 -27.78
C ILE A 381 -6.55 -3.47 -28.62
N SER A 382 -5.52 -2.74 -28.21
CA SER A 382 -5.08 -1.54 -28.93
C SER A 382 -4.35 -1.90 -30.22
N ASP A 383 -4.78 -1.30 -31.33
CA ASP A 383 -4.16 -1.40 -32.65
C ASP A 383 -2.88 -0.55 -32.80
N GLU A 384 -2.53 0.25 -31.79
CA GLU A 384 -1.32 1.05 -31.81
C GLU A 384 -0.08 0.13 -31.94
N ALA A 385 0.79 0.43 -32.91
CA ALA A 385 2.01 -0.33 -33.15
C ALA A 385 2.94 -0.26 -31.93
N PHE A 386 3.04 -1.38 -31.21
CA PHE A 386 3.95 -1.55 -30.10
C PHE A 386 4.75 -2.84 -30.31
N SER A 387 6.07 -2.72 -30.46
CA SER A 387 6.98 -3.85 -30.43
C SER A 387 7.50 -4.09 -29.02
N LEU A 388 7.43 -5.33 -28.55
CA LEU A 388 8.32 -5.76 -27.48
C LEU A 388 9.76 -5.67 -27.99
N LEU A 389 10.70 -5.31 -27.11
CA LEU A 389 12.10 -5.43 -27.46
C LEU A 389 12.35 -6.92 -27.70
N VAL A 390 12.72 -7.34 -28.90
CA VAL A 390 13.28 -8.68 -29.06
C VAL A 390 14.55 -8.66 -28.23
N ALA A 391 14.45 -9.12 -26.99
CA ALA A 391 15.51 -8.96 -26.04
C ALA A 391 16.71 -9.69 -26.64
N ALA A 392 17.89 -9.14 -26.43
CA ALA A 392 19.13 -9.89 -26.58
C ALA A 392 19.23 -11.01 -25.51
N THR A 393 18.13 -11.71 -25.21
CA THR A 393 18.03 -12.83 -24.25
C THR A 393 18.83 -14.05 -24.69
N GLY A 394 19.34 -14.07 -25.93
CA GLY A 394 20.27 -15.10 -26.40
C GLY A 394 21.75 -14.87 -26.06
N ARG A 395 22.15 -13.78 -25.39
CA ARG A 395 23.58 -13.45 -25.14
C ARG A 395 23.88 -12.81 -23.78
N MET A 396 23.11 -13.11 -22.73
CA MET A 396 23.44 -12.81 -21.32
C MET A 396 23.23 -14.06 -20.47
#